data_AF-A0A3M1X4V9-F1
#
_entry.id   AF-A0A3M1X4V9-F1
#
_cell.length_a   1.000
_cell.length_b   1.000
_cell.length_c   1.000
_cell.angle_alpha   90.00
_cell.angle_beta   90.00
_cell.angle_gamma   90.00
#
_symmetry.space_group_name_H-M   'P 1'
#
loop_
_entity.id
_entity.type
_entity.pdbx_description
1 polymer ?
#
loop_
_entity_poly.entity_id
_entity_poly.type
_entity_poly.pdbx_seq_one_letter_code
_entity_poly.pdbx_strand_id
1 'polypeptide(L)'
;MSKNIADINNFLQRELRERHLTEVSVKEAARWLHEKGFLKDSASSPGFPLRRLIQADKIVGAFKKNNYFWYIRRVENYRELISPRQLQQLLGLKSIQSIYKRVKAQSMPHVRLKNGQLVFYRDEVVRWLAKDENQSDAEPSGGQTVREVELAEEQTERAG
;
A
#
# COMPACT_ATOMS: atom_id res chain seq x y z
N MET A 1 9.56 9.36 -13.03
CA MET A 1 8.37 8.58 -12.66
C MET A 1 8.35 8.36 -11.15
N SER A 2 7.17 8.42 -10.57
CA SER A 2 6.94 8.53 -9.11
C SER A 2 7.37 7.25 -8.37
N LYS A 3 8.38 7.37 -7.50
CA LYS A 3 8.89 6.34 -6.58
C LYS A 3 7.94 6.15 -5.38
N ASN A 4 6.67 5.89 -5.64
CA ASN A 4 5.69 5.82 -4.58
C ASN A 4 5.49 4.37 -4.10
N ILE A 5 5.58 4.21 -2.79
CA ILE A 5 5.44 2.93 -2.09
C ILE A 5 4.05 2.32 -2.31
N ALA A 6 3.00 3.13 -2.40
CA ALA A 6 1.65 2.64 -2.69
C ALA A 6 1.60 1.96 -4.07
N ASP A 7 2.21 2.58 -5.09
CA ASP A 7 2.25 2.03 -6.45
C ASP A 7 3.06 0.73 -6.53
N ILE A 8 4.20 0.68 -5.83
CA ILE A 8 5.02 -0.53 -5.74
C ILE A 8 4.22 -1.66 -5.10
N ASN A 9 3.55 -1.43 -3.97
CA ASN A 9 2.76 -2.46 -3.30
C ASN A 9 1.58 -2.92 -4.14
N ASN A 10 0.84 -1.98 -4.75
CA ASN A 10 -0.28 -2.31 -5.63
C ASN A 10 0.18 -3.15 -6.82
N PHE A 11 1.28 -2.75 -7.45
CA PHE A 11 1.86 -3.50 -8.56
C PHE A 11 2.25 -4.91 -8.14
N LEU A 12 3.04 -5.07 -7.07
CA LEU A 12 3.52 -6.38 -6.62
C LEU A 12 2.37 -7.33 -6.28
N GLN A 13 1.36 -6.84 -5.55
CA GLN A 13 0.24 -7.65 -5.12
C GLN A 13 -0.68 -8.03 -6.30
N ARG A 14 -0.87 -7.12 -7.26
CA ARG A 14 -1.56 -7.42 -8.51
C ARG A 14 -0.80 -8.44 -9.35
N GLU A 15 0.50 -8.26 -9.54
CA GLU A 15 1.34 -9.14 -10.35
C GLU A 15 1.37 -10.58 -9.77
N LEU A 16 1.48 -10.72 -8.44
CA LEU A 16 1.35 -12.02 -7.76
C LEU A 16 -0.01 -12.69 -8.02
N ARG A 17 -1.09 -11.91 -7.99
CA ARG A 17 -2.45 -12.41 -8.26
C ARG A 17 -2.63 -12.83 -9.72
N GLU A 18 -2.22 -11.98 -10.66
CA GLU A 18 -2.33 -12.22 -12.11
C GLU A 18 -1.49 -13.42 -12.56
N ARG A 19 -0.34 -13.64 -11.95
CA ARG A 19 0.53 -14.80 -12.22
C ARG A 19 0.14 -16.05 -11.42
N HIS A 20 -0.91 -15.99 -10.61
CA HIS A 20 -1.32 -17.07 -9.69
C HIS A 20 -0.21 -17.55 -8.74
N LEU A 21 0.69 -16.66 -8.34
CA LEU A 21 1.79 -16.94 -7.43
C LEU A 21 1.38 -16.63 -5.98
N THR A 22 1.75 -17.52 -5.06
CA THR A 22 1.55 -17.30 -3.61
C THR A 22 2.67 -16.43 -3.02
N GLU A 23 3.87 -16.51 -3.57
CA GLU A 23 5.03 -15.72 -3.15
C GLU A 23 6.02 -15.53 -4.31
N VAL A 24 6.90 -14.54 -4.17
CA VAL A 24 7.99 -14.28 -5.11
C VAL A 24 9.26 -13.89 -4.35
N SER A 25 10.42 -14.29 -4.88
CA SER A 25 11.70 -13.85 -4.33
C SER A 25 11.90 -12.34 -4.53
N VAL A 26 12.61 -11.67 -3.61
CA VAL A 26 12.88 -10.24 -3.76
C VAL A 26 13.70 -9.90 -5.02
N LYS A 27 14.56 -10.81 -5.49
CA LYS A 27 15.31 -10.58 -6.73
C LYS A 27 14.39 -10.53 -7.94
N GLU A 28 13.44 -11.45 -8.01
CA GLU A 28 12.48 -11.52 -9.11
C GLU A 28 11.48 -10.37 -9.06
N ALA A 29 10.92 -10.07 -7.87
CA ALA A 29 10.07 -8.90 -7.67
C ALA A 29 10.77 -7.58 -8.06
N ALA A 30 12.05 -7.42 -7.72
CA ALA A 30 12.83 -6.25 -8.11
C ALA A 30 13.00 -6.14 -9.62
N ARG A 31 13.15 -7.28 -10.33
CA ARG A 31 13.18 -7.30 -11.79
C ARG A 31 11.85 -6.83 -12.38
N TRP A 32 10.72 -7.35 -11.90
CA TRP A 32 9.39 -6.89 -12.37
C TRP A 32 9.20 -5.38 -12.17
N LEU A 33 9.59 -4.87 -11.00
CA LEU A 33 9.52 -3.45 -10.70
C LEU A 33 10.44 -2.60 -11.59
N HIS A 34 11.60 -3.13 -11.96
CA HIS A 34 12.54 -2.45 -12.85
C HIS A 34 11.99 -2.37 -14.26
N GLU A 35 11.51 -3.49 -14.80
CA GLU A 35 10.93 -3.59 -16.15
C GLU A 35 9.72 -2.66 -16.33
N LYS A 36 8.90 -2.51 -15.29
CA LYS A 36 7.74 -1.60 -15.30
C LYS A 36 8.07 -0.16 -14.88
N GLY A 37 9.32 0.14 -14.55
CA GLY A 37 9.76 1.48 -14.19
C GLY A 37 9.33 1.98 -12.80
N PHE A 38 8.82 1.11 -11.93
CA PHE A 38 8.44 1.45 -10.55
C PHE A 38 9.66 1.62 -9.63
N LEU A 39 10.67 0.76 -9.78
CA LEU A 39 11.88 0.78 -8.97
C LEU A 39 13.08 0.38 -9.81
N LYS A 40 14.02 1.31 -10.03
CA LYS A 40 15.28 0.97 -10.72
C LYS A 40 16.08 -0.01 -9.86
N ASP A 41 16.38 -1.17 -10.40
CA ASP A 41 17.23 -2.15 -9.73
C ASP A 41 18.72 -1.80 -9.86
N SER A 42 19.53 -2.34 -8.96
CA SER A 42 20.98 -2.21 -9.00
C SER A 42 21.60 -3.35 -9.79
N ALA A 43 22.32 -3.03 -10.86
CA ALA A 43 23.02 -4.03 -11.67
C ALA A 43 24.09 -4.80 -10.87
N SER A 44 24.77 -4.14 -9.93
CA SER A 44 25.80 -4.76 -9.09
C SER A 44 25.25 -5.51 -7.87
N SER A 45 24.00 -5.23 -7.48
CA SER A 45 23.36 -5.92 -6.36
C SER A 45 21.84 -6.06 -6.58
N PRO A 46 21.41 -7.07 -7.36
CA PRO A 46 20.01 -7.27 -7.69
C PRO A 46 19.11 -7.34 -6.46
N GLY A 47 18.00 -6.63 -6.51
CA GLY A 47 17.03 -6.49 -5.42
C GLY A 47 17.48 -5.65 -4.24
N PHE A 48 18.66 -5.03 -4.25
CA PHE A 48 19.11 -4.18 -3.13
C PHE A 48 18.16 -3.00 -2.87
N PRO A 49 17.69 -2.25 -3.87
CA PRO A 49 16.73 -1.16 -3.64
C PRO A 49 15.44 -1.66 -2.99
N LEU A 50 14.92 -2.82 -3.41
CA LEU A 50 13.71 -3.40 -2.83
C LEU A 50 13.95 -3.89 -1.39
N ARG A 51 15.11 -4.51 -1.11
CA ARG A 51 15.50 -4.90 0.26
C ARG A 51 15.53 -3.71 1.22
N ARG A 52 16.01 -2.53 0.77
CA ARG A 52 15.98 -1.32 1.60
C ARG A 52 14.57 -0.87 1.95
N LEU A 53 13.61 -1.04 1.05
CA LEU A 53 12.21 -0.75 1.32
C LEU A 53 11.60 -1.75 2.30
N ILE A 54 11.97 -3.03 2.16
CA ILE A 54 11.55 -4.10 3.07
C ILE A 54 12.08 -3.86 4.49
N GLN A 55 13.37 -3.53 4.62
CA GLN A 55 14.00 -3.22 5.91
C GLN A 55 13.41 -1.98 6.60
N ALA A 56 12.72 -1.12 5.85
CA ALA A 56 12.00 0.04 6.37
C ALA A 56 10.49 -0.25 6.57
N ASP A 57 10.07 -1.52 6.52
CA ASP A 57 8.69 -1.98 6.65
C ASP A 57 7.72 -1.30 5.66
N LYS A 58 8.18 -1.01 4.44
CA LYS A 58 7.39 -0.33 3.40
C LYS A 58 6.71 -1.27 2.41
N ILE A 59 7.09 -2.55 2.40
CA ILE A 59 6.60 -3.53 1.44
C ILE A 59 5.65 -4.50 2.13
N VAL A 60 4.40 -4.49 1.71
CA VAL A 60 3.34 -5.37 2.20
C VAL A 60 3.61 -6.79 1.75
N GLY A 61 3.45 -7.74 2.68
CA GLY A 61 3.70 -9.15 2.43
C GLY A 61 5.20 -9.53 2.42
N ALA A 62 6.11 -8.62 2.76
CA ALA A 62 7.51 -8.98 2.89
C ALA A 62 7.75 -9.89 4.11
N PHE A 63 8.49 -10.98 3.92
CA PHE A 63 8.90 -11.89 5.00
C PHE A 63 10.21 -12.59 4.66
N LYS A 64 10.88 -13.15 5.68
CA LYS A 64 12.07 -14.00 5.47
C LYS A 64 11.67 -15.46 5.43
N LYS A 65 12.12 -16.18 4.41
CA LYS A 65 12.03 -17.64 4.33
C LYS A 65 13.33 -18.25 4.87
N ASN A 66 13.20 -19.20 5.79
CA ASN A 66 14.32 -19.86 6.49
C ASN A 66 15.34 -18.87 7.10
N ASN A 67 14.92 -17.66 7.49
CA ASN A 67 15.78 -16.58 8.01
C ASN A 67 16.88 -16.03 7.08
N TYR A 68 17.05 -16.53 5.86
CA TYR A 68 18.12 -16.10 4.96
C TYR A 68 17.65 -15.17 3.84
N PHE A 69 16.52 -15.50 3.19
CA PHE A 69 16.12 -14.84 1.96
C PHE A 69 14.80 -14.12 2.13
N TRP A 70 14.73 -12.88 1.61
CA TRP A 70 13.49 -12.12 1.59
C TRP A 70 12.60 -12.56 0.42
N TYR A 71 11.32 -12.71 0.72
CA TYR A 71 10.24 -12.99 -0.20
C TYR A 71 9.11 -11.99 0.01
N ILE A 72 8.22 -11.89 -0.97
CA ILE A 72 6.97 -11.15 -0.89
C ILE A 72 5.84 -12.15 -1.11
N ARG A 73 4.99 -12.35 -0.11
CA ARG A 73 3.78 -13.17 -0.21
C ARG A 73 2.61 -12.36 -0.75
N ARG A 74 1.72 -13.05 -1.47
CA ARG A 74 0.41 -12.54 -1.87
C ARG A 74 -0.44 -12.37 -0.62
N VAL A 75 -1.09 -11.21 -0.50
CA VAL A 75 -2.09 -10.94 0.53
C VAL A 75 -3.46 -11.12 -0.10
N GLU A 76 -4.23 -12.08 0.39
CA GLU A 76 -5.49 -12.50 -0.24
C GLU A 76 -6.49 -11.32 -0.34
N ASN A 77 -6.72 -10.66 0.80
CA ASN A 77 -7.59 -9.49 0.90
C ASN A 77 -6.83 -8.17 0.71
N TYR A 78 -5.83 -8.15 -0.18
CA TYR A 78 -5.10 -6.91 -0.46
C TYR A 78 -6.02 -5.86 -1.09
N ARG A 79 -6.07 -4.68 -0.45
CA ARG A 79 -6.79 -3.51 -0.92
C ARG A 79 -5.80 -2.50 -1.49
N GLU A 80 -6.11 -1.97 -2.67
CA GLU A 80 -5.23 -1.00 -3.32
C GLU A 80 -5.05 0.26 -2.48
N LEU A 81 -3.81 0.70 -2.39
CA LEU A 81 -3.38 1.86 -1.63
C LEU A 81 -3.26 3.09 -2.53
N ILE A 82 -3.55 4.26 -1.97
CA ILE A 82 -3.29 5.56 -2.56
C ILE A 82 -2.44 6.34 -1.55
N SER A 83 -1.37 6.99 -2.01
CA SER A 83 -0.56 7.88 -1.17
C SER A 83 -1.19 9.27 -1.06
N PRO A 84 -0.85 10.08 -0.05
CA PRO A 84 -1.34 11.46 0.06
C PRO A 84 -1.06 12.31 -1.18
N ARG A 85 0.08 12.08 -1.85
CA ARG A 85 0.42 12.78 -3.10
C ARG A 85 -0.48 12.36 -4.25
N GLN A 86 -0.73 11.06 -4.40
CA GLN A 86 -1.65 10.57 -5.44
C GLN A 86 -3.07 11.08 -5.22
N LEU A 87 -3.52 11.10 -3.96
CA LEU A 87 -4.85 11.60 -3.64
C LEU A 87 -4.95 13.10 -3.92
N GLN A 88 -3.92 13.89 -3.58
CA GLN A 88 -3.85 15.30 -3.93
C GLN A 88 -3.98 15.53 -5.45
N GLN A 89 -3.30 14.70 -6.26
CA GLN A 89 -3.40 14.76 -7.72
C GLN A 89 -4.78 14.34 -8.23
N LEU A 90 -5.35 13.26 -7.68
CA LEU A 90 -6.67 12.75 -8.05
C LEU A 90 -7.77 13.78 -7.78
N LEU A 91 -7.67 14.50 -6.66
CA LEU A 91 -8.63 15.52 -6.26
C LEU A 91 -8.36 16.91 -6.86
N GLY A 92 -7.33 17.05 -7.71
CA GLY A 92 -6.96 18.36 -8.30
C GLY A 92 -6.56 19.42 -7.27
N LEU A 93 -6.14 19.03 -6.06
CA LEU A 93 -5.83 19.96 -4.98
C LEU A 93 -4.47 20.61 -5.22
N LYS A 94 -4.35 21.91 -4.92
CA LYS A 94 -3.08 22.64 -5.10
C LYS A 94 -1.99 22.25 -4.09
N SER A 95 -2.38 21.73 -2.93
CA SER A 95 -1.44 21.44 -1.85
C SER A 95 -1.76 20.11 -1.16
N ILE A 96 -0.71 19.35 -0.87
CA ILE A 96 -0.80 18.14 -0.05
C ILE A 96 -1.25 18.45 1.39
N GLN A 97 -1.04 19.68 1.86
CA GLN A 97 -1.51 20.11 3.18
C GLN A 97 -3.03 20.09 3.30
N SER A 98 -3.75 20.27 2.19
CA SER A 98 -5.21 20.12 2.16
C SER A 98 -5.65 18.69 2.50
N ILE A 99 -4.87 17.68 2.10
CA ILE A 99 -5.11 16.28 2.49
C ILE A 99 -4.89 16.11 3.99
N TYR A 100 -3.76 16.57 4.52
CA TYR A 100 -3.47 16.46 5.95
C TYR A 100 -4.48 17.20 6.83
N LYS A 101 -5.01 18.35 6.36
CA LYS A 101 -6.09 19.08 7.04
C LYS A 101 -7.37 18.25 7.13
N ARG A 102 -7.78 17.59 6.03
CA ARG A 102 -8.96 16.70 6.01
C ARG A 102 -8.77 15.47 6.90
N VAL A 103 -7.58 14.88 6.88
CA VAL A 103 -7.21 13.77 7.78
C VAL A 103 -7.28 14.20 9.26
N LYS A 104 -6.72 15.37 9.60
CA LYS A 104 -6.78 15.92 10.97
C LYS A 104 -8.22 16.23 11.42
N ALA A 105 -9.06 16.71 10.50
CA ALA A 105 -10.47 16.96 10.74
C ALA A 105 -11.32 15.67 10.77
N GLN A 106 -10.70 14.49 10.58
CA GLN A 106 -11.37 13.20 10.46
C GLN A 106 -12.48 13.15 9.39
N SER A 107 -12.40 14.03 8.38
CA SER A 107 -13.40 14.15 7.34
C SER A 107 -13.13 13.27 6.12
N MET A 108 -12.15 12.37 6.21
CA MET A 108 -11.71 11.51 5.12
C MET A 108 -11.25 10.15 5.65
N PRO A 109 -11.67 9.03 5.04
CA PRO A 109 -11.23 7.69 5.44
C PRO A 109 -9.74 7.54 5.15
N HIS A 110 -8.96 7.09 6.13
CA HIS A 110 -7.52 6.96 6.01
C HIS A 110 -7.01 5.87 6.94
N VAL A 111 -5.81 5.35 6.64
CA VAL A 111 -5.15 4.32 7.45
C VAL A 111 -3.69 4.70 7.66
N ARG A 112 -3.17 4.35 8.83
CA ARG A 112 -1.72 4.35 9.09
C ARG A 112 -1.24 2.91 9.07
N LEU A 113 -0.24 2.63 8.23
CA LEU A 113 0.43 1.33 8.22
C LEU A 113 1.27 1.16 9.50
N LYS A 114 1.71 -0.08 9.78
CA LYS A 114 2.55 -0.40 10.95
C LYS A 114 3.80 0.49 11.08
N ASN A 115 4.37 0.91 9.95
CA ASN A 115 5.52 1.83 9.89
C ASN A 115 5.15 3.32 10.08
N GLY A 116 3.91 3.64 10.46
CA GLY A 116 3.39 5.00 10.63
C GLY A 116 3.03 5.72 9.33
N GLN A 117 3.21 5.11 8.15
CA GLN A 117 2.92 5.74 6.87
C GLN A 117 1.41 5.93 6.67
N LEU A 118 1.00 7.16 6.39
CA LEU A 118 -0.37 7.50 6.00
C LEU A 118 -0.66 7.04 4.57
N VAL A 119 -1.73 6.28 4.41
CA VAL A 119 -2.27 5.79 3.14
C VAL A 119 -3.80 5.86 3.14
N PHE A 120 -4.38 5.70 1.96
CA PHE A 120 -5.82 5.65 1.74
C PHE A 120 -6.15 4.39 0.96
N TYR A 121 -7.24 3.69 1.30
CA TYR A 121 -7.71 2.60 0.46
C TYR A 121 -8.50 3.15 -0.73
N ARG A 122 -8.17 2.70 -1.94
CA ARG A 122 -8.79 3.21 -3.18
C ARG A 122 -10.32 3.11 -3.14
N ASP A 123 -10.85 1.96 -2.72
CA ASP A 123 -12.29 1.71 -2.67
C ASP A 123 -13.01 2.57 -1.61
N GLU A 124 -12.36 2.90 -0.50
CA GLU A 124 -12.90 3.86 0.48
C GLU A 124 -12.92 5.28 -0.05
N VAL A 125 -11.85 5.71 -0.73
CA VAL A 125 -11.82 7.03 -1.37
C VAL A 125 -12.92 7.16 -2.41
N VAL A 126 -13.11 6.14 -3.26
CA VAL A 126 -14.17 6.13 -4.28
C VAL A 126 -15.56 6.22 -3.63
N ARG A 127 -15.82 5.41 -2.59
CA ARG A 127 -17.10 5.48 -1.85
C ARG A 127 -17.31 6.82 -1.16
N TRP A 128 -16.25 7.41 -0.62
CA TRP A 128 -16.31 8.72 0.04
C TRP A 128 -16.62 9.83 -0.97
N LEU A 129 -15.99 9.83 -2.14
CA LEU A 129 -16.28 10.79 -3.22
C LEU A 129 -17.72 10.69 -3.72
N ALA A 130 -18.21 9.46 -3.92
CA ALA A 130 -19.60 9.25 -4.33
C ALA A 130 -20.63 9.69 -3.28
N LYS A 131 -20.26 9.75 -2.00
CA LYS A 131 -21.12 10.30 -0.94
C LYS A 131 -21.10 11.82 -0.91
N ASP A 132 -19.94 12.43 -1.16
CA ASP A 132 -19.79 13.90 -1.22
C ASP A 132 -20.62 14.47 -2.37
N GLU A 133 -20.66 13.80 -3.54
CA GLU A 133 -21.55 14.16 -4.66
C GLU A 133 -23.04 14.00 -4.35
N ASN A 134 -23.42 13.04 -3.48
CA ASN A 134 -24.81 12.87 -3.05
C ASN A 134 -25.18 13.72 -1.82
N GLN A 135 -24.21 14.34 -1.14
CA GLN A 135 -24.41 15.22 0.02
C GLN A 135 -24.48 16.71 -0.35
N SER A 136 -24.28 17.08 -1.62
CA SER A 136 -24.72 18.40 -2.10
C SER A 136 -26.24 18.61 -2.01
N ASP A 137 -27.01 17.56 -1.69
CA ASP A 137 -28.45 17.60 -1.39
C ASP A 137 -28.82 17.25 0.06
N ALA A 138 -27.87 16.95 0.97
CA ALA A 138 -28.18 16.63 2.37
C ALA A 138 -27.00 16.83 3.34
N GLU A 139 -27.24 17.58 4.43
CA GLU A 139 -26.28 18.00 5.46
C GLU A 139 -25.51 16.85 6.17
N PRO A 140 -24.29 17.09 6.70
CA PRO A 140 -23.39 16.02 7.09
C PRO A 140 -23.61 15.52 8.52
N SER A 141 -23.90 14.22 8.65
CA SER A 141 -23.81 13.45 9.90
C SER A 141 -22.41 12.82 10.01
N GLY A 142 -21.67 13.18 11.07
CA GLY A 142 -20.31 12.71 11.34
C GLY A 142 -20.25 11.23 11.69
N GLY A 143 -19.47 10.45 10.93
CA GLY A 143 -19.21 9.03 11.19
C GLY A 143 -17.74 8.77 11.49
N GLN A 144 -17.45 8.44 12.75
CA GLN A 144 -16.17 7.89 13.22
C GLN A 144 -15.87 6.55 12.53
N THR A 145 -14.64 6.32 12.07
CA THR A 145 -14.03 4.98 12.17
C THR A 145 -12.49 5.08 12.14
N VAL A 146 -11.85 4.96 13.30
CA VAL A 146 -10.44 4.60 13.39
C VAL A 146 -10.40 3.07 13.44
N ARG A 147 -9.81 2.42 12.43
CA ARG A 147 -9.49 0.98 12.49
C ARG A 147 -7.98 0.82 12.36
N GLU A 148 -7.36 0.40 13.44
CA GLU A 148 -6.02 -0.16 13.46
C GLU A 148 -6.11 -1.54 12.80
N VAL A 149 -5.40 -1.75 11.69
CA VAL A 149 -5.44 -3.03 10.97
C VAL A 149 -4.29 -3.89 11.47
N GLU A 150 -4.62 -4.83 12.35
CA GLU A 150 -3.75 -5.94 12.73
C GLU A 150 -3.62 -6.88 11.53
N LEU A 151 -2.49 -6.79 10.81
CA LEU A 151 -2.14 -7.78 9.80
C LEU A 151 -1.82 -9.09 10.52
N ALA A 152 -2.75 -10.05 10.38
CA ALA A 152 -2.73 -11.39 10.96
C ALA A 152 -1.34 -12.06 10.86
N GLU A 153 -0.78 -12.32 12.03
CA GLU A 153 0.18 -13.40 12.23
C GLU A 153 -0.64 -14.66 12.47
N GLU A 154 -0.92 -15.43 11.41
CA GLU A 154 -1.28 -16.83 11.61
C GLU A 154 -0.01 -17.59 11.99
N GLN A 155 0.06 -17.90 13.27
CA GLN A 155 0.87 -18.97 13.81
C GLN A 155 0.45 -20.28 13.15
N THR A 156 1.43 -21.06 12.70
CA THR A 156 1.28 -22.52 12.66
C THR A 156 2.54 -23.11 13.26
N GLU A 157 2.52 -23.20 14.59
CA GLU A 157 3.30 -24.21 15.31
C GLU A 157 2.69 -25.60 15.04
N ARG A 158 3.58 -26.59 14.86
CA ARG A 158 3.45 -27.99 15.28
C ARG A 158 2.34 -28.86 14.64
N ALA A 159 2.72 -29.61 13.61
CA ALA A 159 2.50 -31.05 13.53
C ALA A 159 3.36 -31.63 12.41
N GLY A 160 4.27 -32.56 12.76
CA GLY A 160 5.19 -33.25 11.86
C GLY A 160 6.47 -33.63 12.57
#